data_AF-A0AAC8Q2S1-F1
#
_entry.id   AF-A0AAC8Q2S1-F1
#
_cell.length_a   1.000
_cell.length_b   1.000
_cell.length_c   1.000
_cell.angle_alpha   90.00
_cell.angle_beta   90.00
_cell.angle_gamma   90.00
#
_symmetry.space_group_name_H-M   'P 1'
#
loop_
_entity.id
_entity.type
_entity.pdbx_description
1 polymer ?
#
loop_
_entity_poly.entity_id
_entity_poly.type
_entity_poly.pdbx_seq_one_letter_code
_entity_poly.pdbx_strand_id
1 'polypeptide(L)'
;MRHPPLPLATALLGAALTFLPGCESTKSSGPSPSDTQAQNPSPVRTDTASWQRARVGDRVAYSFSASRGADGGARTLAGQVVLEVVAVQQPWVWLRASFTDQAGLPLTQTRLAKELLVPVRADSTRTLDVPQQGQATAENASAAGRTWEAMRYVSDQRPVDGPLSTRVYAVQPGPLYLTRGLLEANTTLSGFGGQGNYQLELLEAREGTAGATATPPALERPLGPGAYHDRRVEVGPSPTVQRVCFAAERGFLLRAEGPVDANATPCSDFSQAEPQPLEEALLNLPIDVLTTGEWPPTGAATTATRGTFTVEGRDVPALTVQRTTNEEGTQRVSSETYAADPWAPTLSGLPYEARFQTLTEGTERVGPGGKREPEGSTRLVRWGTWLPEVRK
;
A
#
# COMPACT_ATOMS: atom_id res chain seq x y z
N MET A 1 -9.23 -44.81 -18.94
CA MET A 1 -8.01 -44.89 -18.12
C MET A 1 -7.13 -43.69 -18.41
N ARG A 2 -6.61 -43.08 -17.35
CA ARG A 2 -5.67 -41.93 -17.24
C ARG A 2 -6.26 -40.53 -17.42
N HIS A 3 -6.18 -39.81 -16.31
CA HIS A 3 -6.66 -38.46 -15.99
C HIS A 3 -5.76 -37.35 -16.54
N PRO A 4 -6.31 -36.15 -16.82
CA PRO A 4 -5.58 -34.89 -16.85
C PRO A 4 -5.57 -34.20 -15.46
N PRO A 5 -4.61 -33.29 -15.18
CA PRO A 5 -4.57 -32.54 -13.93
C PRO A 5 -5.45 -31.28 -14.00
N LEU A 6 -6.30 -31.12 -12.98
CA LEU A 6 -7.05 -29.90 -12.67
C LEU A 6 -6.24 -29.02 -11.70
N PRO A 7 -6.34 -27.68 -11.75
CA PRO A 7 -6.14 -26.85 -10.59
C PRO A 7 -7.50 -26.29 -10.13
N LEU A 8 -7.95 -26.69 -8.95
CA LEU A 8 -9.09 -26.09 -8.26
C LEU A 8 -8.65 -25.62 -6.87
N ALA A 9 -8.96 -24.36 -6.60
CA ALA A 9 -9.59 -23.82 -5.39
C ALA A 9 -8.86 -23.89 -4.03
N THR A 10 -8.56 -22.69 -3.53
CA THR A 10 -8.83 -22.15 -2.16
C THR A 10 -8.92 -23.12 -0.98
N ALA A 11 -8.14 -22.85 0.08
CA ALA A 11 -8.54 -23.16 1.45
C ALA A 11 -8.04 -22.10 2.45
N LEU A 12 -8.99 -21.60 3.23
CA LEU A 12 -8.87 -20.71 4.39
C LEU A 12 -8.20 -21.41 5.58
N LEU A 13 -7.70 -20.56 6.51
CA LEU A 13 -7.09 -20.88 7.79
C LEU A 13 -7.85 -21.90 8.64
N GLY A 14 -7.09 -22.76 9.32
CA GLY A 14 -7.56 -23.61 10.41
C GLY A 14 -6.42 -24.45 11.00
N ALA A 15 -5.53 -23.85 11.78
CA ALA A 15 -4.54 -24.59 12.57
C ALA A 15 -4.79 -24.35 14.06
N ALA A 16 -5.50 -25.29 14.67
CA ALA A 16 -5.50 -25.50 16.11
C ALA A 16 -4.93 -26.91 16.35
N LEU A 17 -3.74 -27.00 16.97
CA LEU A 17 -3.26 -28.26 17.55
C LEU A 17 -2.60 -27.97 18.91
N THR A 18 -3.16 -28.66 19.89
CA THR A 18 -2.85 -28.69 21.31
C THR A 18 -1.63 -29.57 21.63
N PHE A 19 -1.02 -29.25 22.78
CA PHE A 19 0.11 -29.82 23.52
C PHE A 19 0.26 -31.36 23.63
N LEU A 20 1.52 -31.81 23.80
CA LEU A 20 2.13 -32.62 24.90
C LEU A 20 3.30 -33.55 24.38
N PRO A 21 4.10 -34.28 25.21
CA PRO A 21 5.51 -33.94 25.50
C PRO A 21 6.55 -35.10 25.31
N GLY A 22 7.86 -34.82 25.53
CA GLY A 22 8.93 -35.81 25.80
C GLY A 22 9.49 -36.55 24.56
N CYS A 23 10.74 -37.02 24.48
CA CYS A 23 11.88 -37.09 25.40
C CYS A 23 13.20 -37.19 24.60
N GLU A 24 14.26 -36.64 25.22
CA GLU A 24 15.66 -37.09 25.26
C GLU A 24 16.42 -37.44 23.98
N SER A 25 17.52 -36.70 23.72
CA SER A 25 18.80 -37.36 23.52
C SER A 25 20.01 -36.46 23.87
N THR A 26 20.70 -36.92 24.92
CA THR A 26 22.14 -36.97 25.20
C THR A 26 23.11 -35.83 24.82
N LYS A 27 23.69 -35.27 25.90
CA LYS A 27 25.04 -34.71 26.12
C LYS A 27 26.07 -34.84 24.98
N SER A 28 26.66 -33.71 24.61
CA SER A 28 28.09 -33.61 24.33
C SER A 28 28.65 -32.35 25.00
N SER A 29 29.77 -32.50 25.69
CA SER A 29 30.41 -31.53 26.56
C SER A 29 31.60 -30.88 25.85
N GLY A 30 31.74 -29.56 25.90
CA GLY A 30 32.93 -28.80 25.48
C GLY A 30 32.72 -27.28 25.61
N PRO A 31 33.77 -26.48 25.82
CA PRO A 31 34.00 -25.74 27.07
C PRO A 31 33.49 -24.29 27.10
N SER A 32 33.43 -23.73 28.33
CA SER A 32 32.89 -22.43 28.73
C SER A 32 33.21 -21.24 27.80
N PRO A 33 32.22 -20.39 27.48
CA PRO A 33 32.47 -19.07 26.94
C PRO A 33 32.76 -18.10 28.10
N SER A 34 33.95 -17.50 28.08
CA SER A 34 34.19 -16.25 28.80
C SER A 34 33.26 -15.17 28.24
N ASP A 35 32.63 -14.45 29.16
CA ASP A 35 31.69 -13.37 28.93
C ASP A 35 32.14 -12.40 27.83
N THR A 36 31.47 -12.49 26.68
CA THR A 36 31.09 -11.29 25.95
C THR A 36 29.58 -11.26 26.01
N GLN A 37 29.03 -10.52 26.98
CA GLN A 37 27.64 -10.11 26.94
C GLN A 37 27.44 -9.42 25.59
N ALA A 38 26.95 -10.18 24.61
CA ALA A 38 26.29 -9.62 23.46
C ALA A 38 25.15 -8.80 24.05
N GLN A 39 25.36 -7.48 24.16
CA GLN A 39 24.29 -6.56 24.40
C GLN A 39 23.29 -6.82 23.28
N ASN A 40 22.21 -7.53 23.59
CA ASN A 40 21.09 -7.65 22.67
C ASN A 40 20.71 -6.21 22.31
N PRO A 41 20.85 -5.79 21.04
CA PRO A 41 20.57 -4.42 20.67
C PRO A 41 19.12 -4.13 21.01
N SER A 42 18.88 -3.03 21.71
CA SER A 42 17.52 -2.64 22.07
C SER A 42 16.73 -2.37 20.78
N PRO A 43 15.55 -2.96 20.60
CA PRO A 43 14.75 -2.76 19.39
C PRO A 43 14.39 -1.29 19.25
N VAL A 44 14.29 -0.82 18.00
CA VAL A 44 13.82 0.53 17.67
C VAL A 44 12.43 0.71 18.27
N ARG A 45 12.31 1.60 19.25
CA ARG A 45 11.04 1.88 19.93
C ARG A 45 10.20 2.80 19.05
N THR A 46 8.98 2.38 18.73
CA THR A 46 7.97 3.26 18.13
C THR A 46 7.63 4.38 19.13
N ASP A 47 8.21 5.57 18.95
CA ASP A 47 7.96 6.70 19.85
C ASP A 47 6.60 7.35 19.55
N THR A 48 5.58 6.86 20.25
CA THR A 48 4.21 7.40 20.20
C THR A 48 4.14 8.89 20.58
N ALA A 49 5.05 9.38 21.42
CA ALA A 49 5.09 10.77 21.84
C ALA A 49 5.59 11.71 20.73
N SER A 50 6.26 11.19 19.70
CA SER A 50 6.72 12.00 18.57
C SER A 50 5.55 12.46 17.68
N TRP A 51 4.57 11.59 17.41
CA TRP A 51 3.37 11.96 16.64
C TRP A 51 2.50 13.00 17.34
N GLN A 52 2.40 12.95 18.67
CA GLN A 52 1.69 13.97 19.46
C GLN A 52 2.38 15.34 19.41
N ARG A 53 3.68 15.37 19.10
CA ARG A 53 4.51 16.57 18.97
C ARG A 53 4.76 16.96 17.51
N ALA A 54 4.00 16.40 16.57
CA ALA A 54 4.10 16.71 15.15
C ALA A 54 3.93 18.21 14.89
N ARG A 55 4.70 18.74 13.94
CA ARG A 55 4.79 20.17 13.65
C ARG A 55 4.61 20.40 12.16
N VAL A 56 3.88 21.46 11.83
CA VAL A 56 3.78 21.88 10.43
C VAL A 56 5.19 22.18 9.90
N GLY A 57 5.52 21.57 8.76
CA GLY A 57 6.83 21.64 8.11
C GLY A 57 7.82 20.54 8.50
N ASP A 58 7.47 19.64 9.45
CA ASP A 58 8.22 18.38 9.64
C ASP A 58 8.27 17.65 8.29
N ARG A 59 9.48 17.33 7.83
CA ARG A 59 9.71 16.84 6.47
C ARG A 59 10.78 15.78 6.42
N VAL A 60 10.53 14.75 5.63
CA VAL A 60 11.54 13.77 5.21
C VAL A 60 11.52 13.63 3.69
N ALA A 61 12.70 13.53 3.09
CA ALA A 61 12.85 13.27 1.66
C ALA A 61 13.79 12.08 1.45
N TYR A 62 13.41 11.20 0.52
CA TYR A 62 14.20 10.05 0.12
C TYR A 62 14.43 10.09 -1.39
N SER A 63 15.62 9.67 -1.83
CA SER A 63 15.77 9.20 -3.21
C SER A 63 15.09 7.84 -3.29
N PHE A 64 14.48 7.54 -4.43
CA PHE A 64 13.97 6.21 -4.68
C PHE A 64 14.45 5.72 -6.04
N SER A 65 14.62 4.41 -6.16
CA SER A 65 14.72 3.77 -7.46
C SER A 65 14.10 2.38 -7.40
N ALA A 66 13.44 2.00 -8.48
CA ALA A 66 12.86 0.68 -8.66
C ALA A 66 13.21 0.15 -10.05
N SER A 67 13.37 -1.16 -10.14
CA SER A 67 13.54 -1.90 -11.38
C SER A 67 12.76 -3.20 -11.33
N ARG A 68 12.16 -3.57 -12.46
CA ARG A 68 11.46 -4.84 -12.61
C ARG A 68 11.78 -5.43 -13.97
N GLY A 69 12.22 -6.69 -13.97
CA GLY A 69 12.40 -7.48 -15.18
C GLY A 69 11.06 -7.58 -15.93
N ALA A 70 11.12 -7.40 -17.25
CA ALA A 70 10.01 -7.61 -18.16
C ALA A 70 10.52 -8.28 -19.43
N ASP A 71 9.60 -8.85 -20.20
CA ASP A 71 9.91 -9.42 -21.51
C ASP A 71 10.44 -8.32 -22.42
N GLY A 72 11.73 -8.40 -22.79
CA GLY A 72 12.41 -7.39 -23.60
C GLY A 72 13.27 -6.36 -22.85
N GLY A 73 13.39 -6.43 -21.53
CA GLY A 73 14.31 -5.60 -20.74
C GLY A 73 13.77 -5.19 -19.37
N ALA A 74 14.63 -4.64 -18.51
CA ALA A 74 14.21 -4.14 -17.20
C ALA A 74 13.52 -2.77 -17.34
N ARG A 75 12.29 -2.65 -16.82
CA ARG A 75 11.63 -1.36 -16.63
C ARG A 75 12.17 -0.72 -15.36
N THR A 76 12.48 0.57 -15.41
CA THR A 76 13.06 1.31 -14.27
C THR A 76 12.30 2.60 -14.00
N LEU A 77 12.31 3.03 -12.74
CA LEU A 77 11.77 4.30 -12.31
C LEU A 77 12.62 4.82 -11.15
N ALA A 78 13.00 6.09 -11.17
CA ALA A 78 13.78 6.70 -10.09
C ALA A 78 13.39 8.17 -9.92
N GLY A 79 13.64 8.70 -8.73
CA GLY A 79 13.27 10.07 -8.38
C GLY A 79 13.42 10.35 -6.89
N GLN A 80 12.57 11.22 -6.38
CA GLN A 80 12.49 11.58 -4.97
C GLN A 80 11.06 11.40 -4.45
N VAL A 81 10.94 10.95 -3.20
CA VAL A 81 9.67 10.95 -2.46
C VAL A 81 9.81 11.86 -1.24
N VAL A 82 8.84 12.74 -1.04
CA VAL A 82 8.80 13.68 0.08
C VAL A 82 7.53 13.42 0.88
N LEU A 83 7.68 13.34 2.20
CA LEU A 83 6.60 13.44 3.17
C LEU A 83 6.76 14.74 3.96
N GLU A 84 5.68 15.52 4.05
CA GLU A 84 5.67 16.76 4.82
C GLU A 84 4.38 16.89 5.63
N VAL A 85 4.48 17.30 6.90
CA VAL A 85 3.33 17.70 7.71
C VAL A 85 2.82 19.06 7.25
N VAL A 86 1.62 19.10 6.69
CA VAL A 86 1.03 20.33 6.13
C VAL A 86 -0.04 20.96 7.02
N ALA A 87 -0.61 20.19 7.95
CA ALA A 87 -1.54 20.69 8.95
C ALA A 87 -1.52 19.79 10.19
N VAL A 88 -1.76 20.40 11.35
CA VAL A 88 -1.91 19.70 12.62
C VAL A 88 -3.16 20.25 13.30
N GLN A 89 -4.14 19.39 13.52
CA GLN A 89 -5.35 19.67 14.30
C GLN A 89 -5.65 18.43 15.12
N GLN A 90 -5.11 18.39 16.34
CA GLN A 90 -5.18 17.22 17.21
C GLN A 90 -6.62 16.68 17.33
N PRO A 91 -6.83 15.35 17.21
CA PRO A 91 -5.80 14.30 17.20
C PRO A 91 -5.19 14.00 15.82
N TRP A 92 -5.46 14.81 14.80
CA TRP A 92 -5.08 14.54 13.41
C TRP A 92 -3.87 15.35 12.95
N VAL A 93 -3.03 14.68 12.16
CA VAL A 93 -1.86 15.24 11.47
C VAL A 93 -2.02 14.94 9.98
N TRP A 94 -1.97 15.96 9.14
CA TRP A 94 -2.09 15.79 7.69
C TRP A 94 -0.71 15.80 7.08
N LEU A 95 -0.38 14.69 6.42
CA LEU A 95 0.82 14.60 5.59
C LEU A 95 0.47 14.84 4.14
N ARG A 96 1.41 15.44 3.43
CA ARG A 96 1.48 15.45 1.99
C ARG A 96 2.60 14.50 1.55
N ALA A 97 2.27 13.56 0.68
CA ALA A 97 3.23 12.72 0.00
C ALA A 97 3.35 13.14 -1.47
N SER A 98 4.56 13.34 -1.98
CA SER A 98 4.79 13.71 -3.38
C SER A 98 5.96 12.93 -3.97
N PHE A 99 5.83 12.53 -5.23
CA PHE A 99 6.88 11.88 -5.99
C PHE A 99 7.30 12.79 -7.15
N THR A 100 8.60 13.01 -7.29
CA THR A 100 9.18 13.84 -8.34
C THR A 100 10.36 13.14 -8.99
N ASP A 101 10.79 13.62 -10.15
CA ASP A 101 12.09 13.25 -10.70
C ASP A 101 13.24 13.87 -9.88
N GLN A 102 14.48 13.66 -10.32
CA GLN A 102 15.67 14.20 -9.65
C GLN A 102 15.77 15.74 -9.72
N ALA A 103 15.10 16.38 -10.69
CA ALA A 103 15.05 17.83 -10.84
C ALA A 103 13.91 18.47 -10.01
N GLY A 104 13.10 17.65 -9.31
CA GLY A 104 11.94 18.12 -8.54
C GLY A 104 10.70 18.34 -9.41
N LEU A 105 10.68 17.88 -10.65
CA LEU A 105 9.52 17.96 -11.54
C LEU A 105 8.57 16.77 -11.32
N PRO A 106 7.26 16.93 -11.57
CA PRO A 106 6.32 15.82 -11.49
C PRO A 106 6.73 14.64 -12.39
N LEU A 107 6.58 13.42 -11.88
CA LEU A 107 6.80 12.21 -12.67
C LEU A 107 5.81 12.11 -13.83
N THR A 108 6.26 11.50 -14.94
CA THR A 108 5.39 11.25 -16.11
C THR A 108 4.42 10.11 -15.88
N GLN A 109 4.69 9.21 -14.93
CA GLN A 109 3.83 8.09 -14.60
C GLN A 109 2.57 8.59 -13.88
N THR A 110 1.41 8.45 -14.53
CA THR A 110 0.11 8.95 -14.05
C THR A 110 -0.15 8.63 -12.58
N ARG A 111 0.19 7.42 -12.12
CA ARG A 111 0.02 6.96 -10.73
C ARG A 111 0.77 7.80 -9.70
N LEU A 112 1.91 8.39 -10.04
CA LEU A 112 2.75 9.15 -9.11
C LEU A 112 2.84 10.64 -9.48
N ALA A 113 2.05 11.08 -10.47
CA ALA A 113 2.12 12.43 -11.02
C ALA A 113 1.46 13.51 -10.14
N LYS A 114 0.77 13.13 -9.05
CA LYS A 114 0.04 14.05 -8.17
C LYS A 114 0.42 13.84 -6.71
N GLU A 115 0.36 14.93 -5.95
CA GLU A 115 0.46 14.90 -4.50
C GLU A 115 -0.73 14.15 -3.89
N LEU A 116 -0.43 13.36 -2.86
CA LEU A 116 -1.38 12.54 -2.11
C LEU A 116 -1.46 13.04 -0.67
N LEU A 117 -2.66 12.97 -0.09
CA LEU A 117 -2.89 13.34 1.30
C LEU A 117 -3.02 12.11 2.19
N VAL A 118 -2.39 12.17 3.36
CA VAL A 118 -2.40 11.10 4.36
C VAL A 118 -2.75 11.72 5.71
N PRO A 119 -4.04 11.76 6.10
CA PRO A 119 -4.41 12.09 7.46
C PRO A 119 -4.04 10.93 8.39
N VAL A 120 -3.26 11.24 9.42
CA VAL A 120 -2.75 10.28 10.41
C VAL A 120 -3.25 10.69 11.78
N ARG A 121 -3.78 9.72 12.51
CA ARG A 121 -4.16 9.89 13.90
C ARG A 121 -2.93 9.80 14.81
N ALA A 122 -2.71 10.81 15.64
CA ALA A 122 -1.51 10.96 16.46
C ALA A 122 -1.60 10.30 17.86
N ASP A 123 -2.82 10.13 18.39
CA ASP A 123 -3.06 9.40 19.64
C ASP A 123 -3.09 7.88 19.42
N SER A 124 -2.98 7.13 20.52
CA SER A 124 -2.97 5.67 20.50
C SER A 124 -4.39 5.14 20.70
N THR A 125 -4.93 4.42 19.72
CA THR A 125 -6.21 3.71 19.86
C THR A 125 -6.02 2.24 20.23
N ARG A 126 -4.87 1.67 19.86
CA ARG A 126 -4.47 0.29 20.16
C ARG A 126 -2.95 0.15 20.17
N THR A 127 -2.42 -0.99 20.59
CA THR A 127 -0.99 -1.29 20.38
C THR A 127 -0.78 -1.63 18.90
N LEU A 128 0.12 -0.90 18.25
CA LEU A 128 0.57 -1.17 16.89
C LEU A 128 2.06 -1.47 16.96
N ASP A 129 2.41 -2.74 16.83
CA ASP A 129 3.79 -3.16 16.76
C ASP A 129 3.94 -4.15 15.61
N VAL A 130 4.69 -3.73 14.59
CA VAL A 130 5.10 -4.58 13.47
C VAL A 130 6.58 -4.82 13.67
N PRO A 131 6.97 -6.04 14.12
CA PRO A 131 8.36 -6.40 14.31
C PRO A 131 9.14 -6.18 13.01
N GLN A 132 10.31 -5.58 13.14
CA GLN A 132 11.25 -5.49 12.03
C GLN A 132 11.72 -6.90 11.67
N GLN A 133 11.66 -7.24 10.39
CA GLN A 133 12.01 -8.58 9.92
C GLN A 133 13.53 -8.70 9.71
N GLY A 134 14.07 -9.87 10.06
CA GLY A 134 15.45 -10.22 9.79
C GLY A 134 16.40 -10.04 10.98
N GLN A 135 17.68 -10.29 10.74
CA GLN A 135 18.73 -10.21 11.73
C GLN A 135 19.10 -8.74 12.00
N ALA A 136 19.02 -8.33 13.26
CA ALA A 136 19.34 -6.97 13.70
C ALA A 136 20.84 -6.82 13.99
N THR A 137 21.45 -5.71 13.57
CA THR A 137 22.84 -5.35 13.86
C THR A 137 22.94 -3.85 14.07
N ALA A 138 23.61 -3.42 15.14
CA ALA A 138 23.85 -2.00 15.40
C ALA A 138 24.97 -1.47 14.50
N GLU A 139 24.79 -0.26 13.97
CA GLU A 139 25.78 0.41 13.13
C GLU A 139 25.72 1.94 13.26
N ASN A 140 26.75 2.61 12.75
CA ASN A 140 26.74 4.06 12.53
C ASN A 140 26.55 4.33 11.03
N ALA A 141 25.35 4.77 10.65
CA ALA A 141 25.00 5.04 9.26
C ALA A 141 25.17 6.53 8.93
N SER A 142 25.70 6.87 7.76
CA SER A 142 25.81 8.26 7.29
C SER A 142 24.74 8.53 6.25
N ALA A 143 23.82 9.45 6.54
CA ALA A 143 22.71 9.80 5.66
C ALA A 143 22.27 11.26 5.90
N ALA A 144 21.78 11.94 4.86
CA ALA A 144 21.39 13.36 4.91
C ALA A 144 22.47 14.28 5.52
N GLY A 145 23.75 14.03 5.21
CA GLY A 145 24.88 14.84 5.68
C GLY A 145 25.24 14.69 7.17
N ARG A 146 24.69 13.68 7.87
CA ARG A 146 25.03 13.39 9.27
C ARG A 146 25.20 11.90 9.54
N THR A 147 25.86 11.58 10.67
CA THR A 147 26.00 10.21 11.17
C THR A 147 24.92 9.91 12.21
N TRP A 148 24.36 8.72 12.14
CA TRP A 148 23.26 8.23 12.94
C TRP A 148 23.65 6.95 13.66
N GLU A 149 23.33 6.86 14.95
CA GLU A 149 23.23 5.56 15.61
C GLU A 149 22.00 4.83 15.06
N ALA A 150 22.22 3.66 14.48
CA ALA A 150 21.21 2.96 13.69
C ALA A 150 21.19 1.45 13.94
N MET A 151 20.06 0.85 13.60
CA MET A 151 19.84 -0.60 13.58
C MET A 151 19.58 -1.04 12.14
N ARG A 152 20.45 -1.92 11.62
CA ARG A 152 20.26 -2.61 10.35
C ARG A 152 19.54 -3.93 10.57
N TYR A 153 18.56 -4.21 9.73
CA TYR A 153 17.80 -5.45 9.69
C TYR A 153 17.98 -6.09 8.32
N VAL A 154 18.41 -7.36 8.27
CA VAL A 154 18.62 -8.11 7.02
C VAL A 154 17.80 -9.39 7.04
N SER A 155 16.91 -9.56 6.06
CA SER A 155 16.10 -10.75 5.85
C SER A 155 16.42 -11.32 4.46
N ASP A 156 17.09 -12.46 4.41
CA ASP A 156 17.43 -13.16 3.16
C ASP A 156 16.51 -14.36 2.95
N GLN A 157 15.46 -14.18 2.14
CA GLN A 157 14.50 -15.23 1.79
C GLN A 157 14.81 -15.87 0.44
N ARG A 158 15.92 -15.51 -0.21
CA ARG A 158 16.30 -16.05 -1.53
C ARG A 158 16.44 -17.57 -1.58
N PRO A 159 16.87 -18.27 -0.51
CA PRO A 159 16.90 -19.75 -0.51
C PRO A 159 15.54 -20.43 -0.67
N VAL A 160 14.44 -19.71 -0.44
CA VAL A 160 13.05 -20.21 -0.59
C VAL A 160 12.27 -19.38 -1.62
N ASP A 161 12.96 -18.88 -2.66
CA ASP A 161 12.40 -18.05 -3.73
C ASP A 161 11.77 -16.72 -3.26
N GLY A 162 12.20 -16.20 -2.12
CA GLY A 162 11.81 -14.89 -1.59
C GLY A 162 12.85 -13.78 -1.84
N PRO A 163 12.57 -12.55 -1.40
CA PRO A 163 13.47 -11.42 -1.57
C PRO A 163 14.62 -11.40 -0.57
N LEU A 164 15.68 -10.68 -0.91
CA LEU A 164 16.63 -10.13 0.08
C LEU A 164 16.17 -8.72 0.44
N SER A 165 15.87 -8.48 1.72
CA SER A 165 15.46 -7.16 2.21
C SER A 165 16.40 -6.66 3.30
N THR A 166 16.78 -5.40 3.16
CA THR A 166 17.61 -4.66 4.11
C THR A 166 16.87 -3.40 4.52
N ARG A 167 16.84 -3.10 5.82
CA ARG A 167 16.29 -1.86 6.37
C ARG A 167 17.25 -1.29 7.40
N VAL A 168 17.45 0.03 7.40
CA VAL A 168 18.29 0.73 8.37
C VAL A 168 17.44 1.82 9.02
N TYR A 169 17.34 1.77 10.34
CA TYR A 169 16.54 2.72 11.11
C TYR A 169 17.41 3.43 12.15
N ALA A 170 17.26 4.75 12.26
CA ALA A 170 17.84 5.52 13.34
C ALA A 170 17.25 5.10 14.70
N VAL A 171 18.11 4.91 15.69
CA VAL A 171 17.70 4.62 17.08
C VAL A 171 16.97 5.82 17.70
N GLN A 172 17.42 7.04 17.36
CA GLN A 172 16.79 8.29 17.76
C GLN A 172 16.24 9.01 16.51
N PRO A 173 14.94 8.86 16.19
CA PRO A 173 14.42 9.25 14.89
C PRO A 173 14.32 10.78 14.70
N GLY A 174 14.05 11.55 15.76
CA GLY A 174 13.74 12.98 15.63
C GLY A 174 12.62 13.21 14.59
N PRO A 175 12.80 14.06 13.55
CA PRO A 175 11.81 14.27 12.50
C PRO A 175 11.54 13.04 11.61
N LEU A 176 12.36 11.98 11.68
CA LEU A 176 12.11 10.71 10.98
C LEU A 176 10.96 9.90 11.57
N TYR A 177 10.25 10.39 12.60
CA TYR A 177 9.07 9.71 13.13
C TYR A 177 7.99 9.47 12.06
N LEU A 178 7.96 10.29 11.00
CA LEU A 178 7.08 10.13 9.83
C LEU A 178 7.26 8.77 9.12
N THR A 179 8.45 8.19 9.22
CA THR A 179 8.86 6.92 8.58
C THR A 179 9.56 6.01 9.59
N ARG A 180 9.19 6.09 10.87
CA ARG A 180 9.70 5.24 11.96
C ARG A 180 11.22 5.21 12.10
N GLY A 181 11.91 6.26 11.67
CA GLY A 181 13.37 6.35 11.73
C GLY A 181 14.09 5.87 10.47
N LEU A 182 13.40 5.55 9.38
CA LEU A 182 14.02 4.95 8.19
C LEU A 182 15.14 5.85 7.61
N LEU A 183 16.32 5.27 7.45
CA LEU A 183 17.48 5.86 6.77
C LEU A 183 17.66 5.27 5.38
N GLU A 184 17.52 3.94 5.28
CA GLU A 184 17.73 3.17 4.06
C GLU A 184 16.75 1.99 4.02
N ALA A 185 16.10 1.78 2.88
CA ALA A 185 15.39 0.55 2.58
C ALA A 185 15.89 0.02 1.24
N ASN A 186 16.19 -1.27 1.16
CA ASN A 186 16.54 -1.92 -0.09
C ASN A 186 15.91 -3.31 -0.13
N THR A 187 15.27 -3.65 -1.22
CA THR A 187 14.80 -5.00 -1.49
C THR A 187 15.24 -5.45 -2.87
N THR A 188 15.91 -6.59 -2.93
CA THR A 188 16.27 -7.28 -4.17
C THR A 188 15.32 -8.47 -4.36
N LEU A 189 14.64 -8.49 -5.49
CA LEU A 189 13.77 -9.57 -5.93
C LEU A 189 14.61 -10.60 -6.70
N SER A 190 14.52 -11.87 -6.30
CA SER A 190 15.13 -12.99 -6.99
C SER A 190 14.22 -14.22 -6.92
N GLY A 191 14.31 -15.12 -7.91
CA GLY A 191 13.53 -16.37 -7.96
C GLY A 191 12.39 -16.34 -8.98
N PHE A 192 11.47 -17.31 -8.88
CA PHE A 192 10.35 -17.51 -9.80
C PHE A 192 9.33 -16.34 -9.84
N GLY A 193 9.43 -15.36 -8.93
CA GLY A 193 8.60 -14.14 -8.88
C GLY A 193 9.11 -12.94 -9.70
N GLY A 194 10.28 -13.06 -10.35
CA GLY A 194 10.88 -12.03 -11.20
C GLY A 194 12.16 -11.42 -10.63
N GLN A 195 12.96 -10.82 -11.52
CA GLN A 195 14.16 -10.06 -11.14
C GLN A 195 13.81 -8.59 -10.96
N GLY A 196 14.43 -7.95 -9.97
CA GLY A 196 14.22 -6.52 -9.75
C GLY A 196 14.85 -6.04 -8.46
N ASN A 197 14.78 -4.74 -8.25
CA ASN A 197 15.15 -4.13 -6.98
C ASN A 197 14.27 -2.91 -6.75
N TYR A 198 14.14 -2.52 -5.49
CA TYR A 198 13.60 -1.22 -5.14
C TYR A 198 14.23 -0.73 -3.85
N GLN A 199 14.50 0.56 -3.79
CA GLN A 199 15.24 1.18 -2.69
C GLN A 199 14.74 2.58 -2.37
N LEU A 200 14.95 2.98 -1.11
CA LEU A 200 14.83 4.32 -0.57
C LEU A 200 16.11 4.68 0.19
N GLU A 201 16.62 5.89 0.00
CA GLU A 201 17.78 6.42 0.74
C GLU A 201 17.50 7.85 1.19
N LEU A 202 17.73 8.14 2.48
CA LEU A 202 17.40 9.43 3.07
C LEU A 202 18.27 10.57 2.51
N LEU A 203 17.61 11.58 1.94
CA LEU A 203 18.23 12.81 1.43
C LEU A 203 18.15 13.96 2.42
N GLU A 204 17.00 14.14 3.07
CA GLU A 204 16.72 15.27 3.95
C GLU A 204 15.85 14.82 5.11
N ALA A 205 16.14 15.33 6.30
CA ALA A 205 15.24 15.26 7.44
C ALA A 205 15.23 16.64 8.13
N ARG A 206 14.06 17.25 8.23
CA ARG A 206 13.89 18.63 8.71
C ARG A 206 12.76 18.71 9.72
N GLU A 207 13.00 19.44 10.80
CA GLU A 207 12.02 19.74 11.83
C GLU A 207 11.21 20.97 11.44
N GLY A 208 9.90 20.90 11.65
CA GLY A 208 8.94 21.97 11.42
C GLY A 208 8.89 22.99 12.55
N THR A 209 7.98 23.96 12.40
CA THR A 209 7.80 25.03 13.37
C THR A 209 6.82 24.61 14.46
N ALA A 210 7.27 24.60 15.72
CA ALA A 210 6.42 24.26 16.85
C ALA A 210 5.27 25.28 17.02
N GLY A 211 4.06 24.79 17.31
CA GLY A 211 2.89 25.63 17.54
C GLY A 211 2.27 26.26 16.28
N ALA A 212 2.85 26.03 15.09
CA ALA A 212 2.24 26.45 13.84
C ALA A 212 0.97 25.63 13.55
N THR A 213 -0.13 26.31 13.27
CA THR A 213 -1.40 25.69 12.85
C THR A 213 -1.69 26.08 11.41
N ALA A 214 -2.16 25.13 10.61
CA ALA A 214 -2.61 25.36 9.24
C ALA A 214 -3.97 24.69 9.04
N THR A 215 -4.80 25.27 8.16
CA THR A 215 -6.08 24.68 7.82
C THR A 215 -5.87 23.33 7.13
N PRO A 216 -6.47 22.24 7.63
CA PRO A 216 -6.39 20.95 6.99
C PRO A 216 -6.88 20.98 5.54
N PRO A 217 -6.12 20.42 4.58
CA PRO A 217 -6.54 20.34 3.21
C PRO A 217 -7.72 19.38 3.04
N ALA A 218 -8.60 19.66 2.08
CA ALA A 218 -9.66 18.73 1.69
C ALA A 218 -9.05 17.44 1.12
N LEU A 219 -9.67 16.29 1.42
CA LEU A 219 -9.24 14.98 0.92
C LEU A 219 -9.64 14.76 -0.56
N GLU A 220 -9.13 15.62 -1.44
CA GLU A 220 -9.36 15.49 -2.88
C GLU A 220 -8.67 14.26 -3.48
N ARG A 221 -7.46 13.93 -2.99
CA ARG A 221 -6.61 12.83 -3.45
C ARG A 221 -6.01 12.08 -2.25
N PRO A 222 -6.84 11.38 -1.46
CA PRO A 222 -6.33 10.62 -0.33
C PRO A 222 -5.50 9.45 -0.84
N LEU A 223 -4.32 9.22 -0.24
CA LEU A 223 -3.56 7.97 -0.43
C LEU A 223 -4.42 6.75 -0.01
N GLY A 224 -5.30 6.97 0.95
CA GLY A 224 -6.19 5.96 1.49
C GLY A 224 -6.84 6.51 2.76
N PRO A 225 -6.04 6.77 3.82
CA PRO A 225 -6.56 7.18 5.12
C PRO A 225 -7.59 8.31 5.06
N GLY A 226 -8.66 8.17 5.84
CA GLY A 226 -9.76 9.13 5.89
C GLY A 226 -10.81 8.95 4.79
N ALA A 227 -10.62 7.98 3.89
CA ALA A 227 -11.53 7.66 2.80
C ALA A 227 -12.00 6.19 2.82
N TYR A 228 -13.04 5.91 2.04
CA TYR A 228 -13.61 4.59 1.84
C TYR A 228 -14.19 4.45 0.44
N HIS A 229 -14.40 3.22 -0.02
CA HIS A 229 -15.18 2.92 -1.21
C HIS A 229 -15.96 1.61 -1.07
N ASP A 230 -17.07 1.51 -1.78
CA ASP A 230 -17.97 0.37 -1.76
C ASP A 230 -18.00 -0.27 -3.14
N ARG A 231 -17.80 -1.58 -3.20
CA ARG A 231 -17.92 -2.40 -4.41
C ARG A 231 -19.09 -3.36 -4.27
N ARG A 232 -19.98 -3.36 -5.25
CA ARG A 232 -20.98 -4.39 -5.42
C ARG A 232 -20.36 -5.55 -6.18
N VAL A 233 -20.47 -6.75 -5.62
CA VAL A 233 -20.00 -8.00 -6.22
C VAL A 233 -21.23 -8.85 -6.53
N GLU A 234 -21.45 -9.12 -7.80
CA GLU A 234 -22.57 -9.92 -8.31
C GLU A 234 -22.04 -11.28 -8.79
N VAL A 235 -21.58 -12.09 -7.85
CA VAL A 235 -21.14 -13.47 -8.12
C VAL A 235 -22.03 -14.42 -7.32
N GLY A 236 -22.66 -15.37 -8.01
CA GLY A 236 -23.58 -16.33 -7.38
C GLY A 236 -24.96 -15.76 -7.06
N PRO A 237 -25.76 -16.46 -6.23
CA PRO A 237 -27.20 -16.16 -6.06
C PRO A 237 -27.49 -14.93 -5.19
N SER A 238 -26.51 -14.33 -4.54
CA SER A 238 -26.72 -13.25 -3.57
C SER A 238 -25.66 -12.16 -3.75
N PRO A 239 -25.98 -11.07 -4.46
CA PRO A 239 -25.04 -9.97 -4.62
C PRO A 239 -24.75 -9.33 -3.26
N THR A 240 -23.47 -9.00 -3.02
CA THR A 240 -23.04 -8.36 -1.77
C THR A 240 -22.38 -7.03 -2.08
N VAL A 241 -22.47 -6.09 -1.14
CA VAL A 241 -21.69 -4.85 -1.17
C VAL A 241 -20.60 -4.97 -0.13
N GLN A 242 -19.36 -4.84 -0.58
CA GLN A 242 -18.16 -4.82 0.25
C GLN A 242 -17.69 -3.38 0.39
N ARG A 243 -17.39 -2.94 1.61
CA ARG A 243 -16.76 -1.65 1.88
C ARG A 243 -15.30 -1.88 2.21
N VAL A 244 -14.43 -1.09 1.60
CA VAL A 244 -13.02 -0.98 1.97
C VAL A 244 -12.79 0.37 2.64
N CYS A 245 -12.26 0.31 3.86
CA CYS A 245 -12.01 1.43 4.75
C CYS A 245 -10.51 1.61 4.95
N PHE A 246 -10.06 2.86 4.93
CA PHE A 246 -8.66 3.20 5.14
C PHE A 246 -8.51 4.21 6.28
N ALA A 247 -7.58 3.93 7.20
CA ALA A 247 -7.15 4.83 8.27
C ALA A 247 -5.62 4.85 8.37
N ALA A 248 -5.09 5.76 9.16
CA ALA A 248 -3.69 5.73 9.57
C ALA A 248 -3.53 6.17 11.01
N GLU A 249 -2.60 5.54 11.71
CA GLU A 249 -2.28 5.82 13.10
C GLU A 249 -0.78 5.72 13.30
N ARG A 250 -0.15 6.79 13.81
CA ARG A 250 1.26 6.82 14.24
C ARG A 250 2.27 6.18 13.26
N GLY A 251 2.12 6.48 11.97
CA GLY A 251 3.02 5.97 10.92
C GLY A 251 2.65 4.60 10.36
N PHE A 252 1.48 4.07 10.71
CA PHE A 252 0.93 2.85 10.11
C PHE A 252 -0.34 3.17 9.31
N LEU A 253 -0.46 2.58 8.13
CA LEU A 253 -1.69 2.51 7.34
C LEU A 253 -2.50 1.31 7.78
N LEU A 254 -3.82 1.50 7.90
CA LEU A 254 -4.77 0.49 8.34
C LEU A 254 -5.82 0.30 7.25
N ARG A 255 -6.07 -0.94 6.87
CA ARG A 255 -7.11 -1.32 5.91
C ARG A 255 -8.09 -2.27 6.59
N ALA A 256 -9.38 -1.98 6.47
CA ALA A 256 -10.46 -2.86 6.89
C ALA A 256 -11.39 -3.10 5.70
N GLU A 257 -11.84 -4.34 5.54
CA GLU A 257 -12.73 -4.73 4.44
C GLU A 257 -13.79 -5.68 4.97
N GLY A 258 -15.04 -5.50 4.53
CA GLY A 258 -16.13 -6.39 4.88
C GLY A 258 -17.45 -6.00 4.27
N PRO A 259 -18.48 -6.87 4.41
CA PRO A 259 -19.81 -6.60 3.90
C PRO A 259 -20.42 -5.40 4.60
N VAL A 260 -21.26 -4.65 3.88
CA VAL A 260 -21.88 -3.44 4.39
C VAL A 260 -23.36 -3.35 4.00
N ASP A 261 -24.18 -2.90 4.94
CA ASP A 261 -25.58 -2.58 4.66
C ASP A 261 -25.71 -1.22 3.96
N ALA A 262 -26.82 -1.01 3.24
CA ALA A 262 -27.06 0.20 2.45
C ALA A 262 -26.92 1.53 3.24
N ASN A 263 -27.20 1.50 4.54
CA ASN A 263 -27.20 2.66 5.44
C ASN A 263 -26.09 2.64 6.50
N ALA A 264 -25.06 1.79 6.34
CA ALA A 264 -24.00 1.72 7.33
C ALA A 264 -23.25 3.04 7.47
N THR A 265 -22.98 3.42 8.71
CA THR A 265 -22.16 4.59 9.04
C THR A 265 -20.77 4.50 8.39
N PRO A 266 -20.09 5.64 8.19
CA PRO A 266 -18.71 5.64 7.72
C PRO A 266 -17.79 4.82 8.64
N CYS A 267 -16.62 4.44 8.10
CA CYS A 267 -15.64 3.56 8.74
C CYS A 267 -15.37 3.90 10.21
N SER A 268 -15.66 2.98 11.13
CA SER A 268 -15.58 3.22 12.57
C SER A 268 -14.67 2.27 13.34
N ASP A 269 -14.37 1.09 12.80
CA ASP A 269 -13.57 0.07 13.47
C ASP A 269 -12.38 -0.39 12.60
N PHE A 270 -11.19 -0.24 13.15
CA PHE A 270 -9.92 -0.70 12.58
C PHE A 270 -9.17 -1.63 13.55
N SER A 271 -9.84 -2.15 14.58
CA SER A 271 -9.24 -2.99 15.63
C SER A 271 -8.62 -4.27 15.08
N GLN A 272 -9.18 -4.83 14.00
CA GLN A 272 -8.70 -6.04 13.32
C GLN A 272 -7.84 -5.75 12.08
N ALA A 273 -7.62 -4.47 11.73
CA ALA A 273 -6.83 -4.12 10.55
C ALA A 273 -5.36 -4.49 10.77
N GLU A 274 -4.74 -5.16 9.79
CA GLU A 274 -3.30 -5.40 9.81
C GLU A 274 -2.56 -4.07 9.56
N PRO A 275 -1.65 -3.66 10.45
CA PRO A 275 -0.90 -2.42 10.28
C PRO A 275 0.19 -2.58 9.23
N GLN A 276 0.17 -1.73 8.21
CA GLN A 276 1.25 -1.61 7.24
C GLN A 276 2.08 -0.36 7.56
N PRO A 277 3.41 -0.45 7.75
CA PRO A 277 4.23 0.74 7.95
C PRO A 277 4.14 1.70 6.74
N LEU A 278 4.02 3.01 7.00
CA LEU A 278 3.88 4.01 5.95
C LEU A 278 5.09 4.02 5.01
N GLU A 279 6.28 3.82 5.54
CA GLU A 279 7.51 3.72 4.75
C GLU A 279 7.50 2.56 3.76
N GLU A 280 6.95 1.40 4.15
CA GLU A 280 6.80 0.24 3.24
C GLU A 280 5.74 0.50 2.18
N ALA A 281 4.64 1.19 2.53
CA ALA A 281 3.64 1.60 1.55
C ALA A 281 4.22 2.55 0.49
N LEU A 282 5.02 3.54 0.92
CA LEU A 282 5.70 4.46 0.00
C LEU A 282 6.74 3.76 -0.87
N LEU A 283 7.50 2.83 -0.29
CA LEU A 283 8.48 2.01 -0.99
C LEU A 283 7.83 1.16 -2.09
N ASN A 284 6.61 0.67 -1.86
CA ASN A 284 5.89 -0.19 -2.80
C ASN A 284 5.22 0.56 -3.97
N LEU A 285 4.95 1.86 -3.82
CA LEU A 285 4.29 2.64 -4.87
C LEU A 285 5.06 2.65 -6.22
N PRO A 286 6.38 2.91 -6.27
CA PRO A 286 7.15 2.81 -7.52
C PRO A 286 7.11 1.42 -8.17
N ILE A 287 7.21 0.34 -7.39
CA ILE A 287 7.17 -1.02 -7.96
C ILE A 287 5.78 -1.37 -8.47
N ASP A 288 4.70 -0.88 -7.85
CA ASP A 288 3.33 -1.05 -8.36
C ASP A 288 3.15 -0.38 -9.73
N VAL A 289 3.74 0.81 -9.93
CA VAL A 289 3.76 1.47 -11.23
C VAL A 289 4.47 0.62 -12.28
N LEU A 290 5.65 0.09 -11.94
CA LEU A 290 6.39 -0.79 -12.84
C LEU A 290 5.64 -2.10 -13.13
N THR A 291 4.80 -2.56 -12.21
CA THR A 291 4.06 -3.82 -12.34
C THR A 291 2.82 -3.67 -13.22
N THR A 292 2.02 -2.65 -12.92
CA THR A 292 0.72 -2.41 -13.55
C THR A 292 0.83 -1.68 -14.89
N GLY A 293 1.95 -0.99 -15.13
CA GLY A 293 2.20 -0.28 -16.37
C GLY A 293 1.57 1.12 -16.40
N GLU A 294 1.52 1.69 -17.60
CA GLU A 294 0.95 3.03 -17.81
C GLU A 294 -0.57 3.05 -17.63
N TRP A 295 -1.09 4.23 -17.27
CA TRP A 295 -2.52 4.48 -17.21
C TRP A 295 -2.95 5.44 -18.33
N PRO A 296 -4.07 5.17 -19.04
CA PRO A 296 -4.90 3.96 -18.93
C PRO A 296 -4.13 2.71 -19.38
N PRO A 297 -4.52 1.49 -18.93
CA PRO A 297 -3.82 0.26 -19.30
C PRO A 297 -3.63 0.16 -20.82
N THR A 298 -2.47 -0.33 -21.30
CA THR A 298 -2.02 -0.21 -22.70
C THR A 298 -3.03 -0.72 -23.75
N GLY A 299 -3.90 -1.66 -23.40
CA GLY A 299 -5.01 -2.09 -24.26
C GLY A 299 -6.22 -1.15 -24.27
N ALA A 300 -6.50 -0.47 -23.14
CA ALA A 300 -7.57 0.51 -23.02
C ALA A 300 -7.29 1.80 -23.79
N ALA A 301 -6.05 2.26 -23.83
CA ALA A 301 -5.71 3.50 -24.53
C ALA A 301 -6.08 3.50 -26.04
N THR A 302 -6.02 2.32 -26.68
CA THR A 302 -6.16 2.16 -28.14
C THR A 302 -7.48 1.52 -28.58
N THR A 303 -8.06 0.65 -27.75
CA THR A 303 -9.27 -0.12 -28.12
C THR A 303 -10.51 0.26 -27.30
N ALA A 304 -10.37 1.13 -26.28
CA ALA A 304 -11.50 1.48 -25.45
C ALA A 304 -12.49 2.41 -26.14
N THR A 305 -13.77 2.20 -25.82
CA THR A 305 -14.83 3.15 -26.11
C THR A 305 -14.89 4.19 -25.00
N ARG A 306 -14.95 5.48 -25.36
CA ARG A 306 -15.16 6.56 -24.40
C ARG A 306 -16.61 6.62 -23.97
N GLY A 307 -16.85 6.83 -22.68
CA GLY A 307 -18.19 6.95 -22.12
C GLY A 307 -18.17 7.68 -20.78
N THR A 308 -19.28 7.56 -20.05
CA THR A 308 -19.43 8.11 -18.71
C THR A 308 -19.85 6.99 -17.77
N PHE A 309 -19.16 6.88 -16.65
CA PHE A 309 -19.52 6.03 -15.53
C PHE A 309 -20.29 6.86 -14.50
N THR A 310 -21.56 6.53 -14.29
CA THR A 310 -22.43 7.24 -13.34
C THR A 310 -22.62 6.42 -12.06
N VAL A 311 -22.54 7.12 -10.92
CA VAL A 311 -22.59 6.55 -9.57
C VAL A 311 -22.93 7.63 -8.54
N GLU A 312 -23.99 7.45 -7.75
CA GLU A 312 -24.45 8.43 -6.74
C GLU A 312 -24.52 9.89 -7.24
N GLY A 313 -24.98 10.10 -8.48
CA GLY A 313 -25.06 11.45 -9.07
C GLY A 313 -23.71 12.06 -9.48
N ARG A 314 -22.63 11.27 -9.47
CA ARG A 314 -21.32 11.63 -10.01
C ARG A 314 -21.15 11.04 -11.40
N ASP A 315 -20.70 11.86 -12.33
CA ASP A 315 -20.39 11.45 -13.71
C ASP A 315 -18.86 11.45 -13.91
N VAL A 316 -18.30 10.25 -14.07
CA VAL A 316 -16.87 10.04 -14.24
C VAL A 316 -16.58 9.72 -15.71
N PRO A 317 -15.79 10.54 -16.43
CA PRO A 317 -15.32 10.18 -17.75
C PRO A 317 -14.59 8.84 -17.72
N ALA A 318 -14.98 7.91 -18.60
CA ALA A 318 -14.56 6.53 -18.52
C ALA A 318 -14.12 5.96 -19.87
N LEU A 319 -13.29 4.93 -19.80
CA LEU A 319 -12.80 4.13 -20.92
C LEU A 319 -13.24 2.68 -20.71
N THR A 320 -14.05 2.14 -21.62
CA THR A 320 -14.52 0.76 -21.55
C THR A 320 -13.85 -0.09 -22.62
N VAL A 321 -13.19 -1.15 -22.18
CA VAL A 321 -12.62 -2.20 -23.02
C VAL A 321 -13.55 -3.40 -23.01
N GLN A 322 -13.73 -4.02 -24.18
CA GLN A 322 -14.38 -5.32 -24.28
C GLN A 322 -13.43 -6.31 -24.95
N ARG A 323 -13.36 -7.52 -24.41
CA ARG A 323 -12.60 -8.63 -25.00
C ARG A 323 -13.51 -9.82 -25.15
N THR A 324 -13.39 -10.49 -26.29
CA THR A 324 -14.11 -11.72 -26.56
C THR A 324 -13.12 -12.87 -26.51
N THR A 325 -13.40 -13.88 -25.69
CA THR A 325 -12.60 -15.11 -25.59
C THR A 325 -13.48 -16.31 -25.89
N ASN A 326 -12.88 -17.37 -26.45
CA ASN A 326 -13.54 -18.65 -26.63
C ASN A 326 -12.82 -19.66 -25.74
N GLU A 327 -13.48 -20.08 -24.66
CA GLU A 327 -12.96 -21.02 -23.68
C GLU A 327 -13.82 -22.27 -23.68
N GLU A 328 -13.21 -23.43 -23.93
CA GLU A 328 -13.89 -24.74 -23.92
C GLU A 328 -15.15 -24.79 -24.82
N GLY A 329 -15.12 -24.06 -25.95
CA GLY A 329 -16.24 -23.98 -26.89
C GLY A 329 -17.37 -23.03 -26.48
N THR A 330 -17.22 -22.32 -25.36
CA THR A 330 -18.14 -21.26 -24.93
C THR A 330 -17.51 -19.89 -25.19
N GLN A 331 -18.22 -19.05 -25.93
CA GLN A 331 -17.79 -17.67 -26.14
C GLN A 331 -18.14 -16.83 -24.91
N ARG A 332 -17.17 -16.07 -24.40
CA ARG A 332 -17.29 -15.12 -23.31
C ARG A 332 -16.94 -13.72 -23.78
N VAL A 333 -17.62 -12.73 -23.22
CA VAL A 333 -17.32 -11.32 -23.41
C VAL A 333 -17.00 -10.74 -22.04
N SER A 334 -15.76 -10.34 -21.82
CA SER A 334 -15.37 -9.55 -20.65
C SER A 334 -15.43 -8.07 -20.98
N SER A 335 -15.90 -7.27 -20.04
CA SER A 335 -15.89 -5.82 -20.12
C SER A 335 -15.23 -5.24 -18.89
N GLU A 336 -14.32 -4.30 -19.10
CA GLU A 336 -13.60 -3.58 -18.06
C GLU A 336 -13.76 -2.08 -18.31
N THR A 337 -14.19 -1.32 -17.32
CA THR A 337 -14.34 0.13 -17.40
C THR A 337 -13.41 0.81 -16.42
N TYR A 338 -12.60 1.74 -16.92
CA TYR A 338 -11.60 2.49 -16.16
C TYR A 338 -11.96 3.98 -16.13
N ALA A 339 -11.48 4.71 -15.13
CA ALA A 339 -11.49 6.17 -15.18
C ALA A 339 -10.58 6.65 -16.32
N ALA A 340 -11.09 7.53 -17.19
CA ALA A 340 -10.30 8.12 -18.27
C ALA A 340 -9.17 9.00 -17.72
N ASP A 341 -9.48 9.78 -16.68
CA ASP A 341 -8.51 10.49 -15.85
C ASP A 341 -8.73 10.11 -14.37
N PRO A 342 -7.81 9.35 -13.76
CA PRO A 342 -7.93 8.92 -12.36
C PRO A 342 -7.77 10.09 -11.38
N TRP A 343 -7.33 11.27 -11.84
CA TRP A 343 -7.19 12.49 -11.06
C TRP A 343 -8.32 13.49 -11.26
N ALA A 344 -9.36 13.12 -12.03
CA ALA A 344 -10.49 13.99 -12.28
C ALA A 344 -11.15 14.46 -10.96
N PRO A 345 -11.60 15.73 -10.87
CA PRO A 345 -12.25 16.25 -9.66
C PRO A 345 -13.51 15.47 -9.24
N THR A 346 -14.21 14.84 -10.19
CA THR A 346 -15.40 14.02 -9.92
C THR A 346 -15.08 12.77 -9.09
N LEU A 347 -13.80 12.37 -9.00
CA LEU A 347 -13.31 11.28 -8.15
C LEU A 347 -12.85 11.76 -6.77
N SER A 348 -13.03 13.05 -6.42
CA SER A 348 -12.66 13.58 -5.10
C SER A 348 -13.17 12.69 -3.95
N GLY A 349 -12.33 12.45 -2.95
CA GLY A 349 -12.60 11.54 -1.84
C GLY A 349 -12.43 10.05 -2.15
N LEU A 350 -12.22 9.63 -3.40
CA LEU A 350 -11.91 8.23 -3.73
C LEU A 350 -10.44 7.93 -3.36
N PRO A 351 -10.15 6.85 -2.59
CA PRO A 351 -8.80 6.47 -2.21
C PRO A 351 -7.95 6.08 -3.43
N TYR A 352 -6.64 6.33 -3.33
CA TYR A 352 -5.65 6.10 -4.38
C TYR A 352 -5.80 4.73 -5.06
N GLU A 353 -5.91 3.65 -4.28
CA GLU A 353 -6.03 2.29 -4.80
C GLU A 353 -7.20 2.16 -5.78
N ALA A 354 -8.39 2.64 -5.40
CA ALA A 354 -9.61 2.51 -6.20
C ALA A 354 -9.60 3.39 -7.46
N ARG A 355 -8.83 4.48 -7.49
CA ARG A 355 -8.68 5.32 -8.70
C ARG A 355 -8.00 4.59 -9.85
N PHE A 356 -7.14 3.64 -9.53
CA PHE A 356 -6.34 2.89 -10.49
C PHE A 356 -6.78 1.43 -10.63
N GLN A 357 -8.04 1.15 -10.30
CA GLN A 357 -8.72 -0.12 -10.54
C GLN A 357 -9.88 0.06 -11.54
N THR A 358 -10.51 -1.04 -11.94
CA THR A 358 -11.76 -1.02 -12.71
C THR A 358 -12.86 -0.35 -11.87
N LEU A 359 -13.56 0.61 -12.48
CA LEU A 359 -14.80 1.20 -11.95
C LEU A 359 -15.96 0.21 -12.04
N THR A 360 -15.96 -0.60 -13.10
CA THR A 360 -16.80 -1.79 -13.22
C THR A 360 -16.12 -2.79 -14.12
N GLU A 361 -16.30 -4.07 -13.81
CA GLU A 361 -15.89 -5.17 -14.67
C GLU A 361 -16.97 -6.25 -14.64
N GLY A 362 -17.06 -7.05 -15.69
CA GLY A 362 -17.98 -8.17 -15.73
C GLY A 362 -17.73 -9.09 -16.89
N THR A 363 -18.26 -10.30 -16.78
CA THR A 363 -18.18 -11.34 -17.79
C THR A 363 -19.58 -11.80 -18.17
N GLU A 364 -19.81 -11.87 -19.47
CA GLU A 364 -21.05 -12.38 -20.06
C GLU A 364 -20.74 -13.62 -20.89
N ARG A 365 -21.51 -14.69 -20.67
CA ARG A 365 -21.51 -15.87 -21.53
C ARG A 365 -22.40 -15.63 -22.74
N VAL A 366 -21.94 -16.01 -23.92
CA VAL A 366 -22.75 -15.99 -25.14
C VAL A 366 -23.43 -17.35 -25.30
N GLY A 367 -24.72 -17.38 -25.00
CA GLY A 367 -25.58 -18.55 -25.16
C GLY A 367 -26.03 -18.79 -26.61
N PRO A 368 -26.80 -19.87 -26.84
CA PRO A 368 -27.37 -20.18 -28.16
C PRO A 368 -28.13 -18.98 -28.75
N GLY A 369 -27.92 -18.71 -30.04
CA GLY A 369 -28.54 -17.57 -30.72
C GLY A 369 -27.92 -16.21 -30.41
N GLY A 370 -26.74 -16.17 -29.75
CA GLY A 370 -25.99 -14.93 -29.48
C GLY A 370 -26.48 -14.16 -28.25
N LYS A 371 -27.40 -14.73 -27.47
CA LYS A 371 -27.90 -14.09 -26.25
C LYS A 371 -26.79 -14.02 -25.19
N ARG A 372 -26.61 -12.85 -24.58
CA ARG A 372 -25.65 -12.65 -23.49
C ARG A 372 -26.28 -12.94 -22.14
N GLU A 373 -25.60 -13.71 -21.31
CA GLU A 373 -26.01 -14.07 -19.96
C GLU A 373 -24.90 -13.69 -18.97
N PRO A 374 -25.17 -12.89 -17.93
CA PRO A 374 -24.15 -12.47 -16.97
C PRO A 374 -23.64 -13.67 -16.14
N GLU A 375 -22.32 -13.84 -16.07
CA GLU A 375 -21.68 -14.85 -15.20
C GLU A 375 -21.19 -14.22 -13.88
N GLY A 376 -20.78 -12.95 -13.91
CA GLY A 376 -20.45 -12.19 -12.72
C GLY A 376 -20.01 -10.77 -13.03
N SER A 377 -20.15 -9.88 -12.06
CA SER A 377 -19.70 -8.49 -12.18
C SER A 377 -19.17 -7.93 -10.87
N THR A 378 -18.26 -6.96 -10.96
CA THR A 378 -17.95 -6.04 -9.86
C THR A 378 -18.16 -4.60 -10.31
N ARG A 379 -18.65 -3.75 -9.40
CA ARG A 379 -18.92 -2.34 -9.69
C ARG A 379 -18.67 -1.47 -8.48
N LEU A 380 -17.93 -0.39 -8.65
CA LEU A 380 -17.86 0.70 -7.69
C LEU A 380 -19.24 1.35 -7.56
N VAL A 381 -19.83 1.32 -6.37
CA VAL A 381 -21.21 1.82 -6.16
C VAL A 381 -21.26 3.06 -5.29
N ARG A 382 -20.21 3.34 -4.52
CA ARG A 382 -20.15 4.48 -3.60
C ARG A 382 -18.71 4.73 -3.13
N TRP A 383 -18.41 5.97 -2.76
CA TRP A 383 -17.20 6.33 -2.02
C TRP A 383 -17.39 7.65 -1.29
N GLY A 384 -16.48 7.93 -0.36
CA GLY A 384 -16.48 9.19 0.37
C GLY A 384 -15.35 9.28 1.38
N THR A 385 -15.41 10.34 2.17
CA THR A 385 -14.51 10.58 3.29
C THR A 385 -15.27 10.39 4.59
N TRP A 386 -14.58 9.95 5.64
CA TRP A 386 -15.19 9.67 6.95
C TRP A 386 -14.60 10.54 8.06
N LEU A 387 -13.58 11.35 7.75
CA LEU A 387 -13.08 12.34 8.70
C LEU A 387 -14.13 13.42 8.95
N PRO A 388 -14.21 13.96 10.18
CA PRO A 388 -15.07 15.09 10.46
C PRO A 388 -14.74 16.25 9.53
N GLU A 389 -15.76 16.90 8.96
CA GLU A 389 -15.54 18.16 8.25
C GLU A 389 -14.93 19.18 9.22
N VAL A 390 -13.75 19.67 8.86
CA VAL A 390 -13.10 20.72 9.63
C VAL A 390 -13.90 21.99 9.43
N ARG A 391 -14.65 22.41 10.45
CA ARG A 391 -15.35 23.71 10.44
C ARG A 391 -14.31 24.80 10.21
N LYS A 392 -14.52 25.58 9.15
CA LYS A 392 -13.70 26.75 8.79
C LYS A 392 -13.80 27.85 9.83
#